data_AF-A0A971Z3D9-F1
#
_entry.id   AF-A0A971Z3D9-F1
#
_cell.length_a   1.000
_cell.length_b   1.000
_cell.length_c   1.000
_cell.angle_alpha   90.00
_cell.angle_beta   90.00
_cell.angle_gamma   90.00
#
_symmetry.space_group_name_H-M   'P 1'
#
loop_
_entity.id
_entity.type
_entity.pdbx_description
1 polymer ?
#
loop_
_entity_poly.entity_id
_entity_poly.type
_entity_poly.pdbx_seq_one_letter_code
_entity_poly.pdbx_strand_id
1 'polypeptide(L)'
;MTAAKRPWAPLFLMMTALGLSGCASWSFWPGAERTPAQRVAGLVDRGEQQWTIRACGQEHDRQLQPSAELERLFDEVGQPGQLSIFAELEVVEQDGRWVVTRTHRVESTGRGCLDTSAAASQWVGFSLADRWRVDISARGMQLSSDDAEDGRQLSMISEQLPDGTLGFRGVHDQGLELWLYPTGCIERSTGDYYHLKAVLVRDGLRLNGCGYQGGAP
;
A
#
# COMPACT_ATOMS: atom_id res chain seq x y z
N MET A 1 92.44 -8.45 -31.88
CA MET A 1 91.64 -9.59 -31.36
C MET A 1 91.00 -9.16 -30.06
N THR A 2 89.65 -9.15 -30.01
CA THR A 2 88.72 -9.30 -28.86
C THR A 2 87.51 -8.36 -28.99
N ALA A 3 86.35 -9.01 -29.10
CA ALA A 3 85.00 -8.65 -28.64
C ALA A 3 84.40 -7.27 -28.98
N ALA A 4 83.24 -7.31 -29.65
CA ALA A 4 82.15 -6.39 -29.35
C ALA A 4 80.79 -7.08 -29.56
N LYS A 5 79.96 -7.03 -28.52
CA LYS A 5 78.55 -7.44 -28.48
C LYS A 5 77.69 -6.53 -29.35
N ARG A 6 76.57 -7.05 -29.87
CA ARG A 6 75.36 -6.24 -30.09
C ARG A 6 74.08 -7.09 -30.10
N PRO A 7 72.97 -6.64 -29.47
CA PRO A 7 71.79 -7.45 -29.21
C PRO A 7 70.57 -7.11 -30.11
N TRP A 8 69.71 -8.12 -30.24
CA TRP A 8 68.24 -8.11 -30.21
C TRP A 8 67.41 -7.20 -31.13
N ALA A 9 66.66 -7.84 -32.03
CA ALA A 9 65.28 -7.46 -32.38
C ALA A 9 64.52 -8.75 -32.77
N PRO A 10 63.43 -9.13 -32.08
CA PRO A 10 62.65 -10.30 -32.46
C PRO A 10 61.57 -9.94 -33.49
N LEU A 11 61.40 -10.92 -34.39
CA LEU A 11 60.52 -10.97 -35.53
C LEU A 11 59.05 -11.10 -35.09
N PHE A 12 58.20 -10.27 -35.68
CA PHE A 12 56.74 -10.32 -35.61
C PHE A 12 56.21 -11.69 -36.10
N LEU A 13 55.40 -12.39 -35.29
CA LEU A 13 54.53 -13.46 -35.80
C LEU A 13 53.15 -13.39 -35.14
N MET A 14 52.14 -13.36 -36.02
CA MET A 14 50.70 -13.35 -35.79
C MET A 14 50.21 -14.42 -34.82
N MET A 15 49.25 -14.07 -33.96
CA MET A 15 48.15 -14.97 -33.64
C MET A 15 46.83 -14.20 -33.58
N THR A 16 46.04 -14.46 -34.61
CA THR A 16 44.63 -14.19 -34.82
C THR A 16 43.76 -14.54 -33.61
N ALA A 17 42.99 -13.57 -33.11
CA ALA A 17 41.76 -13.81 -32.37
C ALA A 17 40.60 -13.20 -33.18
N LEU A 18 39.81 -14.10 -33.76
CA LEU A 18 38.59 -13.80 -34.52
C LEU A 18 37.53 -13.17 -33.61
N GLY A 19 36.73 -12.31 -34.24
CA GLY A 19 35.70 -11.50 -33.62
C GLY A 19 34.54 -12.27 -33.00
N LEU A 20 33.97 -11.61 -31.99
CA LEU A 20 32.54 -11.65 -31.69
C LEU A 20 32.07 -10.19 -31.66
N SER A 21 31.86 -9.63 -32.85
CA SER A 21 31.01 -8.47 -33.03
C SER A 21 29.56 -8.91 -32.75
N GLY A 22 29.18 -8.90 -31.48
CA GLY A 22 27.79 -9.03 -31.08
C GLY A 22 27.06 -7.76 -31.50
N CYS A 23 26.20 -7.87 -32.51
CA CYS A 23 25.19 -6.87 -32.79
C CYS A 23 24.27 -6.79 -31.56
N ALA A 24 24.54 -5.87 -30.63
CA ALA A 24 23.53 -5.43 -29.69
C ALA A 24 22.51 -4.62 -30.49
N SER A 25 21.57 -5.34 -31.10
CA SER A 25 20.39 -4.77 -31.73
C SER A 25 19.64 -3.96 -30.68
N TRP A 26 19.48 -2.69 -30.99
CA TRP A 26 18.43 -1.84 -30.47
C TRP A 26 17.12 -2.59 -30.24
N SER A 27 16.63 -2.52 -29.00
CA SER A 27 15.20 -2.49 -28.73
C SER A 27 14.89 -1.20 -27.97
N PHE A 28 15.02 -0.07 -28.67
CA PHE A 28 14.35 1.17 -28.34
C PHE A 28 12.89 1.03 -28.77
N TRP A 29 12.15 0.15 -28.10
CA TRP A 29 10.72 0.40 -27.98
C TRP A 29 10.56 1.36 -26.81
N PRO A 30 10.00 2.56 -26.98
CA PRO A 30 9.47 3.30 -25.85
C PRO A 30 8.34 2.44 -25.31
N GLY A 31 8.64 1.56 -24.36
CA GLY A 31 7.61 1.04 -23.48
C GLY A 31 6.99 2.28 -22.88
N ALA A 32 5.70 2.51 -23.14
CA ALA A 32 4.97 3.61 -22.55
C ALA A 32 5.35 3.67 -21.07
N GLU A 33 6.00 4.76 -20.66
CA GLU A 33 6.39 4.97 -19.26
C GLU A 33 5.08 4.91 -18.47
N ARG A 34 4.84 3.76 -17.83
CA ARG A 34 3.67 3.62 -16.96
C ARG A 34 3.98 4.47 -15.75
N THR A 35 3.30 5.60 -15.61
CA THR A 35 3.35 6.36 -14.37
C THR A 35 3.06 5.40 -13.22
N PRO A 36 3.96 5.26 -12.24
CA PRO A 36 3.73 4.38 -11.11
C PRO A 36 2.48 4.83 -10.37
N ALA A 37 1.70 3.86 -9.90
CA ALA A 37 0.59 4.15 -9.02
C ALA A 37 1.13 4.78 -7.73
N GLN A 38 0.47 5.84 -7.27
CA GLN A 38 0.80 6.56 -6.05
C GLN A 38 -0.37 6.49 -5.08
N ARG A 39 -0.07 6.37 -3.79
CA ARG A 39 -1.08 6.43 -2.74
C ARG A 39 -1.26 7.88 -2.29
N VAL A 40 -2.49 8.33 -2.22
CA VAL A 40 -2.85 9.67 -1.78
C VAL A 40 -3.98 9.63 -0.77
N ALA A 41 -3.83 10.40 0.30
CA ALA A 41 -4.89 10.68 1.27
C ALA A 41 -5.33 12.13 1.09
N GLY A 42 -6.62 12.41 1.16
CA GLY A 42 -7.13 13.77 0.98
C GLY A 42 -8.63 13.91 1.12
N LEU A 43 -9.11 15.14 1.00
CA LEU A 43 -10.53 15.44 0.88
C LEU A 43 -10.93 15.39 -0.58
N VAL A 44 -11.88 14.52 -0.91
CA VAL A 44 -12.48 14.37 -2.23
C VAL A 44 -13.75 15.18 -2.27
N ASP A 45 -13.82 16.13 -3.20
CA ASP A 45 -15.00 16.96 -3.44
C ASP A 45 -15.73 16.50 -4.71
N ARG A 46 -17.03 16.27 -4.59
CA ARG A 46 -17.92 15.96 -5.71
C ARG A 46 -18.63 17.24 -6.15
N GLY A 47 -18.06 17.89 -7.17
CA GLY A 47 -18.70 19.02 -7.86
C GLY A 47 -19.74 18.55 -8.90
N GLU A 48 -20.47 19.51 -9.48
CA GLU A 48 -21.52 19.22 -10.47
C GLU A 48 -20.98 18.61 -11.78
N GLN A 49 -19.77 18.99 -12.19
CA GLN A 49 -19.17 18.60 -13.48
C GLN A 49 -17.82 17.90 -13.34
N GLN A 50 -17.18 18.00 -12.17
CA GLN A 50 -15.85 17.45 -11.94
C GLN A 50 -15.68 17.02 -10.49
N TRP A 51 -14.84 16.00 -10.32
CA TRP A 51 -14.36 15.56 -9.02
C TRP A 51 -12.97 16.13 -8.80
N THR A 52 -12.69 16.54 -7.57
CA THR A 52 -11.37 17.02 -7.17
C THR A 52 -10.93 16.33 -5.89
N ILE A 53 -9.61 16.31 -5.67
CA ILE A 53 -9.04 15.91 -4.39
C ILE A 53 -8.02 16.96 -3.93
N ARG A 54 -8.13 17.39 -2.67
CA ARG A 54 -7.07 18.11 -1.96
C ARG A 54 -6.29 17.10 -1.14
N ALA A 55 -5.09 16.75 -1.60
CA ALA A 55 -4.21 15.86 -0.87
C ALA A 55 -3.82 16.48 0.49
N CYS A 56 -3.66 15.65 1.50
CA CYS A 56 -3.30 16.10 2.84
C CYS A 56 -1.96 16.88 2.81
N GLY A 57 -1.96 18.06 3.44
CA GLY A 57 -0.80 18.96 3.47
C GLY A 57 -0.56 19.74 2.17
N GLN A 58 -1.45 19.63 1.16
CA GLN A 58 -1.40 20.42 -0.06
C GLN A 58 -2.44 21.54 -0.05
N GLU A 59 -2.11 22.66 -0.68
CA GLU A 59 -3.00 23.82 -0.80
C GLU A 59 -3.92 23.76 -2.04
N HIS A 60 -3.50 23.03 -3.07
CA HIS A 60 -4.17 23.02 -4.37
C HIS A 60 -4.87 21.70 -4.65
N ASP A 61 -6.03 21.81 -5.29
CA ASP A 61 -6.83 20.67 -5.68
C ASP A 61 -6.32 20.05 -6.98
N ARG A 62 -6.43 18.73 -7.08
CA ARG A 62 -6.14 17.96 -8.30
C ARG A 62 -7.44 17.44 -8.89
N GLN A 63 -7.55 17.47 -10.22
CA GLN A 63 -8.68 16.85 -10.90
C GLN A 63 -8.61 15.33 -10.70
N LEU A 64 -9.72 14.76 -10.24
CA LEU A 64 -9.87 13.35 -9.99
C LEU A 64 -10.79 12.73 -11.04
N GLN A 65 -10.42 11.56 -11.54
CA GLN A 65 -11.34 10.65 -12.23
C GLN A 65 -11.65 9.53 -11.26
N PRO A 66 -12.86 9.51 -10.65
CA PRO A 66 -13.21 8.48 -9.71
C PRO A 66 -13.36 7.12 -10.42
N SER A 67 -13.18 6.05 -9.65
CA SER A 67 -13.57 4.71 -10.06
C SER A 67 -15.06 4.50 -9.76
N ALA A 68 -15.70 3.53 -10.40
CA ALA A 68 -17.08 3.16 -10.08
C ALA A 68 -17.25 2.71 -8.61
N GLU A 69 -16.20 2.17 -8.00
CA GLU A 69 -16.19 1.88 -6.56
C GLU A 69 -16.21 3.16 -5.73
N LEU A 70 -15.35 4.14 -6.02
CA LEU A 70 -15.32 5.40 -5.29
C LEU A 70 -16.66 6.16 -5.42
N GLU A 71 -17.25 6.22 -6.62
CA GLU A 71 -18.55 6.87 -6.83
C GLU A 71 -19.63 6.26 -5.94
N ARG A 72 -19.74 4.92 -5.95
CA ARG A 72 -20.71 4.19 -5.11
C ARG A 72 -20.44 4.40 -3.62
N LEU A 73 -19.18 4.32 -3.19
CA LEU A 73 -18.82 4.52 -1.78
C LEU A 73 -19.09 5.94 -1.31
N PHE A 74 -18.92 6.94 -2.18
CA PHE A 74 -19.27 8.32 -1.85
C PHE A 74 -20.76 8.46 -1.53
N ASP A 75 -21.62 7.76 -2.28
CA ASP A 75 -23.07 7.74 -2.04
C ASP A 75 -23.48 6.88 -0.82
N GLU A 76 -22.76 5.79 -0.55
CA GLU A 76 -23.07 4.85 0.53
C GLU A 76 -22.56 5.33 1.89
N VAL A 77 -21.35 5.88 1.93
CA VAL A 77 -20.69 6.36 3.17
C VAL A 77 -21.05 7.82 3.45
N GLY A 78 -21.22 8.63 2.41
CA GLY A 78 -21.51 10.05 2.55
C GLY A 78 -22.87 10.32 3.22
N GLN A 79 -22.93 11.37 4.05
CA GLN A 79 -24.19 11.85 4.59
C GLN A 79 -25.04 12.52 3.50
N PRO A 80 -26.38 12.58 3.65
CA PRO A 80 -27.24 13.31 2.73
C PRO A 80 -26.76 14.75 2.50
N GLY A 81 -26.47 15.10 1.25
CA GLY A 81 -25.97 16.44 0.87
C GLY A 81 -24.50 16.68 1.14
N GLN A 82 -23.74 15.68 1.60
CA GLN A 82 -22.29 15.78 1.75
C GLN A 82 -21.63 15.89 0.37
N LEU A 83 -20.85 16.96 0.18
CA LEU A 83 -20.12 17.23 -1.05
C LEU A 83 -18.62 16.94 -0.93
N SER A 84 -18.13 16.70 0.29
CA SER A 84 -16.72 16.46 0.59
C SER A 84 -16.56 15.29 1.53
N ILE A 85 -15.68 14.34 1.20
CA ILE A 85 -15.39 13.16 2.02
C ILE A 85 -13.89 12.91 2.10
N PHE A 86 -13.40 12.41 3.24
CA PHE A 86 -12.02 11.96 3.29
C PHE A 86 -11.87 10.63 2.55
N ALA A 87 -10.80 10.48 1.78
CA ALA A 87 -10.47 9.22 1.15
C ALA A 87 -8.96 8.97 1.10
N GLU A 88 -8.60 7.69 1.19
CA GLU A 88 -7.29 7.19 0.78
C GLU A 88 -7.42 6.37 -0.50
N LEU A 89 -6.70 6.80 -1.53
CA LEU A 89 -6.82 6.31 -2.89
C LEU A 89 -5.46 5.88 -3.42
N GLU A 90 -5.47 4.88 -4.28
CA GLU A 90 -4.38 4.62 -5.21
C GLU A 90 -4.74 5.27 -6.54
N VAL A 91 -3.84 6.09 -7.09
CA VAL A 91 -4.08 6.86 -8.32
C VAL A 91 -2.91 6.74 -9.28
N VAL A 92 -3.20 6.85 -10.57
CA VAL A 92 -2.21 7.02 -11.65
C VAL A 92 -2.42 8.37 -12.33
N GLU A 93 -1.33 9.04 -12.69
CA GLU A 93 -1.42 10.27 -13.49
C GLU A 93 -1.67 9.91 -14.96
N GLN A 94 -2.72 10.48 -15.56
CA GLN A 94 -3.04 10.36 -16.98
C GLN A 94 -3.57 11.70 -17.47
N ASP A 95 -3.00 12.28 -18.54
CA ASP A 95 -3.48 13.54 -19.14
C ASP A 95 -3.73 14.69 -18.15
N GLY A 96 -2.87 14.81 -17.13
CA GLY A 96 -2.94 15.87 -16.10
C GLY A 96 -3.99 15.64 -14.99
N ARG A 97 -4.62 14.47 -14.98
CA ARG A 97 -5.61 14.07 -13.96
C ARG A 97 -5.16 12.84 -13.20
N TRP A 98 -5.69 12.69 -11.98
CA TRP A 98 -5.52 11.50 -11.18
C TRP A 98 -6.65 10.53 -11.41
N VAL A 99 -6.32 9.36 -11.97
CA VAL A 99 -7.29 8.28 -12.21
C VAL A 99 -7.20 7.28 -11.07
N VAL A 100 -8.32 7.09 -10.37
CA VAL A 100 -8.40 6.19 -9.22
C VAL A 100 -8.37 4.74 -9.68
N THR A 101 -7.38 3.98 -9.20
CA THR A 101 -7.22 2.55 -9.48
C THR A 101 -7.68 1.69 -8.31
N ARG A 102 -7.65 2.20 -7.08
CA ARG A 102 -8.13 1.50 -5.88
C ARG A 102 -8.58 2.50 -4.82
N THR A 103 -9.66 2.17 -4.12
CA THR A 103 -10.11 2.91 -2.94
C THR A 103 -9.75 2.12 -1.68
N HIS A 104 -8.91 2.68 -0.82
CA HIS A 104 -8.48 2.00 0.41
C HIS A 104 -9.36 2.33 1.61
N ARG A 105 -9.79 3.58 1.72
CA ARG A 105 -10.53 4.09 2.87
C ARG A 105 -11.39 5.26 2.43
N VAL A 106 -12.63 5.33 2.93
CA VAL A 106 -13.53 6.49 2.75
C VAL A 106 -14.20 6.76 4.08
N GLU A 107 -14.07 7.99 4.59
CA GLU A 107 -14.60 8.38 5.89
C GLU A 107 -15.48 9.61 5.75
N SER A 108 -16.76 9.48 6.12
CA SER A 108 -17.70 10.61 6.12
C SER A 108 -17.42 11.56 7.28
N THR A 109 -17.02 11.00 8.41
CA THR A 109 -16.64 11.72 9.62
C THR A 109 -15.40 11.07 10.21
N GLY A 110 -14.52 11.86 10.84
CA GLY A 110 -13.31 11.30 11.41
C GLY A 110 -12.19 12.32 11.52
N ARG A 111 -10.97 11.83 11.69
CA ARG A 111 -9.77 12.68 11.76
C ARG A 111 -9.22 13.01 10.37
N GLY A 112 -9.58 12.25 9.34
CA GLY A 112 -9.13 12.46 7.96
C GLY A 112 -7.63 12.72 7.87
N CYS A 113 -7.23 13.85 7.28
CA CYS A 113 -5.81 14.23 7.15
C CYS A 113 -5.02 14.38 8.45
N LEU A 114 -5.69 14.48 9.60
CA LEU A 114 -5.02 14.53 10.91
C LEU A 114 -4.81 13.13 11.52
N ASP A 115 -5.29 12.07 10.85
CA ASP A 115 -5.10 10.71 11.31
C ASP A 115 -3.67 10.22 11.05
N THR A 116 -2.89 10.10 12.11
CA THR A 116 -1.54 9.53 12.07
C THR A 116 -1.45 8.14 12.70
N SER A 117 -2.60 7.53 13.06
CA SER A 117 -2.63 6.30 13.86
C SER A 117 -1.93 5.11 13.20
N ALA A 118 -1.97 5.03 11.87
CA ALA A 118 -1.41 3.92 11.10
C ALA A 118 -0.07 4.26 10.42
N ALA A 119 0.56 5.40 10.75
CA ALA A 119 1.78 5.84 10.10
C ALA A 119 2.95 4.84 10.28
N ALA A 120 2.99 4.13 11.42
CA ALA A 120 4.00 3.13 11.74
C ALA A 120 3.55 1.68 11.49
N SER A 121 2.35 1.49 10.95
CA SER A 121 1.74 0.18 10.73
C SER A 121 1.69 -0.14 9.23
N GLN A 122 2.02 -1.38 8.88
CA GLN A 122 1.85 -1.93 7.54
C GLN A 122 0.38 -2.28 7.31
N TRP A 123 -0.23 -2.92 8.30
CA TRP A 123 -1.64 -3.32 8.27
C TRP A 123 -2.29 -3.02 9.62
N VAL A 124 -3.57 -2.74 9.56
CA VAL A 124 -4.41 -2.49 10.72
C VAL A 124 -5.68 -3.32 10.58
N GLY A 125 -6.06 -4.02 11.64
CA GLY A 125 -7.41 -4.57 11.81
C GLY A 125 -8.04 -3.99 13.08
N PHE A 126 -9.33 -3.69 13.08
CA PHE A 126 -10.00 -3.12 14.24
C PHE A 126 -11.51 -3.33 14.23
N SER A 127 -12.14 -3.17 15.39
CA SER A 127 -13.59 -3.02 15.55
C SER A 127 -13.86 -1.95 16.59
N LEU A 128 -14.68 -0.95 16.25
CA LEU A 128 -15.11 0.05 17.22
C LEU A 128 -16.16 -0.52 18.16
N ALA A 129 -17.10 -1.32 17.63
CA ALA A 129 -18.15 -1.96 18.42
C ALA A 129 -17.59 -2.95 19.45
N ASP A 130 -16.61 -3.77 19.05
CA ASP A 130 -15.99 -4.78 19.92
C ASP A 130 -14.72 -4.27 20.61
N ARG A 131 -14.39 -2.99 20.40
CA ARG A 131 -13.30 -2.23 21.03
C ARG A 131 -11.94 -2.96 21.03
N TRP A 132 -11.51 -3.36 19.84
CA TRP A 132 -10.17 -3.92 19.63
C TRP A 132 -9.49 -3.32 18.41
N ARG A 133 -8.17 -3.28 18.44
CA ARG A 133 -7.32 -2.90 17.32
C ARG A 133 -6.06 -3.75 17.35
N VAL A 134 -5.60 -4.14 16.16
CA VAL A 134 -4.34 -4.82 15.95
C VAL A 134 -3.54 -4.06 14.90
N ASP A 135 -2.34 -3.63 15.28
CA ASP A 135 -1.37 -3.00 14.39
C ASP A 135 -0.27 -4.00 14.03
N ILE A 136 -0.08 -4.20 12.74
CA ILE A 136 1.00 -5.02 12.18
C ILE A 136 2.12 -4.09 11.74
N SER A 137 3.33 -4.31 12.25
CA SER A 137 4.52 -3.53 11.87
C SER A 137 5.76 -4.42 11.82
N ALA A 138 6.90 -3.83 11.45
CA ALA A 138 8.20 -4.50 11.53
C ALA A 138 8.57 -4.98 12.96
N ARG A 139 7.93 -4.42 14.00
CA ARG A 139 8.10 -4.87 15.40
C ARG A 139 7.24 -6.07 15.76
N GLY A 140 6.37 -6.51 14.84
CA GLY A 140 5.41 -7.60 15.03
C GLY A 140 3.97 -7.08 15.17
N MET A 141 3.15 -7.86 15.86
CA MET A 141 1.72 -7.62 16.08
C MET A 141 1.49 -6.95 17.44
N GLN A 142 0.88 -5.77 17.43
CA GLN A 142 0.48 -5.03 18.63
C GLN A 142 -1.03 -5.10 18.79
N LEU A 143 -1.50 -5.59 19.93
CA LEU A 143 -2.91 -5.53 20.30
C LEU A 143 -3.19 -4.30 21.17
N SER A 144 -4.31 -3.64 20.90
CA SER A 144 -4.95 -2.67 21.78
C SER A 144 -6.40 -3.07 22.04
N SER A 145 -6.80 -3.10 23.32
CA SER A 145 -8.14 -3.44 23.79
C SER A 145 -8.42 -2.81 25.15
N ASP A 146 -9.62 -2.99 25.71
CA ASP A 146 -9.97 -2.44 27.03
C ASP A 146 -9.83 -3.44 28.19
N ASP A 147 -9.06 -4.50 27.97
CA ASP A 147 -8.83 -5.56 28.94
C ASP A 147 -7.35 -5.60 29.36
N ALA A 148 -6.99 -6.61 30.16
CA ALA A 148 -5.63 -6.76 30.68
C ALA A 148 -4.58 -7.04 29.59
N GLU A 149 -5.01 -7.39 28.37
CA GLU A 149 -4.14 -7.69 27.23
C GLU A 149 -3.85 -6.44 26.38
N ASP A 150 -4.32 -5.26 26.80
CA ASP A 150 -3.97 -4.01 26.13
C ASP A 150 -2.46 -3.78 26.09
N GLY A 151 -1.97 -3.25 24.96
CA GLY A 151 -0.55 -3.01 24.78
C GLY A 151 0.28 -4.28 24.59
N ARG A 152 -0.35 -5.45 24.42
CA ARG A 152 0.35 -6.70 24.13
C ARG A 152 1.01 -6.74 22.75
N GLN A 153 2.35 -6.78 22.74
CA GLN A 153 3.18 -6.91 21.54
C GLN A 153 3.68 -8.36 21.38
N LEU A 154 3.50 -8.94 20.20
CA LEU A 154 3.91 -10.31 19.88
C LEU A 154 4.83 -10.35 18.66
N SER A 155 5.83 -11.22 18.72
CA SER A 155 6.47 -11.72 17.50
C SER A 155 5.46 -12.54 16.72
N MET A 156 5.46 -12.40 15.39
CA MET A 156 4.45 -12.99 14.52
C MET A 156 5.06 -13.72 13.33
N ILE A 157 4.30 -14.68 12.82
CA ILE A 157 4.45 -15.22 11.47
C ILE A 157 3.39 -14.58 10.60
N SER A 158 3.76 -14.19 9.38
CA SER A 158 2.84 -13.70 8.36
C SER A 158 2.71 -14.71 7.22
N GLU A 159 1.50 -14.82 6.68
CA GLU A 159 1.18 -15.65 5.51
C GLU A 159 0.30 -14.82 4.56
N GLN A 160 0.53 -14.99 3.26
CA GLN A 160 -0.36 -14.47 2.23
C GLN A 160 -0.86 -15.62 1.39
N LEU A 161 -2.19 -15.74 1.30
CA LEU A 161 -2.85 -16.75 0.49
C LEU A 161 -2.97 -16.27 -0.97
N PRO A 162 -3.17 -17.19 -1.94
CA PRO A 162 -3.25 -16.84 -3.36
C PRO A 162 -4.40 -15.88 -3.73
N ASP A 163 -5.45 -15.82 -2.91
CA ASP A 163 -6.59 -14.90 -3.07
C ASP A 163 -6.31 -13.48 -2.53
N GLY A 164 -5.11 -13.25 -1.98
CA GLY A 164 -4.70 -11.99 -1.38
C GLY A 164 -5.05 -11.86 0.11
N THR A 165 -5.68 -12.87 0.71
CA THR A 165 -5.92 -12.90 2.16
C THR A 165 -4.59 -12.91 2.92
N LEU A 166 -4.50 -12.10 3.97
CA LEU A 166 -3.34 -12.01 4.85
C LEU A 166 -3.67 -12.64 6.19
N GLY A 167 -2.78 -13.49 6.68
CA GLY A 167 -2.83 -14.09 8.01
C GLY A 167 -1.62 -13.67 8.83
N PHE A 168 -1.84 -13.31 10.09
CA PHE A 168 -0.80 -13.00 11.07
C PHE A 168 -1.07 -13.79 12.34
N ARG A 169 -0.05 -14.47 12.88
CA ARG A 169 -0.19 -15.34 14.06
C ARG A 169 0.98 -15.16 15.02
N GLY A 170 0.71 -15.11 16.32
CA GLY A 170 1.74 -15.09 17.36
C GLY A 170 2.61 -16.35 17.35
N VAL A 171 3.94 -16.20 17.48
CA VAL A 171 4.89 -17.34 17.41
C VAL A 171 4.88 -18.20 18.67
N HIS A 172 4.92 -17.56 19.84
CA HIS A 172 5.03 -18.24 21.13
C HIS A 172 3.72 -18.22 21.93
N ASP A 173 2.71 -17.56 21.37
CA ASP A 173 1.37 -17.53 21.93
C ASP A 173 0.35 -17.73 20.80
N GLN A 174 -0.21 -18.93 20.76
CA GLN A 174 -1.17 -19.34 19.74
C GLN A 174 -2.58 -18.79 20.00
N GLY A 175 -2.74 -17.93 21.02
CA GLY A 175 -4.01 -17.31 21.37
C GLY A 175 -4.41 -16.14 20.47
N LEU A 176 -3.49 -15.51 19.72
CA LEU A 176 -3.80 -14.31 18.92
C LEU A 176 -3.47 -14.49 17.43
N GLU A 177 -4.50 -14.34 16.60
CA GLU A 177 -4.39 -14.30 15.14
C GLU A 177 -5.18 -13.14 14.54
N LEU A 178 -4.65 -12.52 13.49
CA LEU A 178 -5.37 -11.55 12.67
C LEU A 178 -5.45 -12.06 11.24
N TRP A 179 -6.66 -12.05 10.69
CA TRP A 179 -6.92 -12.35 9.29
C TRP A 179 -7.51 -11.13 8.59
N LEU A 180 -6.94 -10.74 7.45
CA LEU A 180 -7.42 -9.63 6.61
C LEU A 180 -7.82 -10.13 5.22
N TYR A 181 -9.07 -9.89 4.85
CA TYR A 181 -9.66 -10.36 3.60
C TYR A 181 -9.91 -9.17 2.65
N PRO A 182 -9.51 -9.24 1.37
CA PRO A 182 -9.63 -8.13 0.41
C PRO A 182 -11.06 -8.02 -0.16
N THR A 183 -12.07 -7.91 0.70
CA THR A 183 -13.48 -7.92 0.32
C THR A 183 -14.23 -6.62 0.64
N GLY A 184 -13.53 -5.58 1.12
CA GLY A 184 -14.18 -4.37 1.63
C GLY A 184 -14.93 -4.58 2.95
N CYS A 185 -15.15 -3.51 3.70
CA CYS A 185 -15.83 -3.50 4.98
C CYS A 185 -16.40 -2.11 5.28
N ILE A 186 -17.67 -2.05 5.66
CA ILE A 186 -18.30 -0.85 6.23
C ILE A 186 -18.28 -1.03 7.76
N GLU A 187 -17.62 -0.10 8.45
CA GLU A 187 -17.56 -0.07 9.91
C GLU A 187 -18.96 0.30 10.44
N ARG A 188 -19.50 -0.51 11.35
CA ARG A 188 -20.93 -0.44 11.70
C ARG A 188 -21.29 0.74 12.60
N SER A 189 -20.33 1.26 13.35
CA SER A 189 -20.53 2.37 14.27
C SER A 189 -20.42 3.73 13.58
N THR A 190 -19.55 3.88 12.58
CA THR A 190 -19.34 5.14 11.87
C THR A 190 -19.92 5.17 10.46
N GLY A 191 -20.11 4.02 9.83
CA GLY A 191 -20.48 3.91 8.43
C GLY A 191 -19.29 4.06 7.46
N ASP A 192 -18.07 4.20 7.97
CA ASP A 192 -16.89 4.41 7.14
C ASP A 192 -16.47 3.14 6.41
N TYR A 193 -15.91 3.30 5.20
CA TYR A 193 -15.42 2.20 4.39
C TYR A 193 -13.93 1.97 4.56
N TYR A 194 -13.56 0.69 4.58
CA TYR A 194 -12.18 0.21 4.53
C TYR A 194 -12.08 -0.98 3.56
N HIS A 195 -11.01 -1.05 2.77
CA HIS A 195 -10.86 -2.08 1.73
C HIS A 195 -10.66 -3.52 2.23
N LEU A 196 -10.42 -3.72 3.52
CA LEU A 196 -10.28 -5.06 4.10
C LEU A 196 -11.36 -5.32 5.14
N LYS A 197 -11.82 -6.57 5.16
CA LYS A 197 -12.51 -7.14 6.31
C LYS A 197 -11.48 -7.77 7.24
N ALA A 198 -11.59 -7.53 8.53
CA ALA A 198 -10.72 -8.10 9.55
C ALA A 198 -11.45 -9.14 10.40
N VAL A 199 -10.73 -10.21 10.75
CA VAL A 199 -11.16 -11.19 11.76
C VAL A 199 -10.02 -11.38 12.75
N LEU A 200 -10.24 -10.97 13.99
CA LEU A 200 -9.37 -11.28 15.11
C LEU A 200 -9.79 -12.61 15.71
N VAL A 201 -8.87 -13.55 15.83
CA VAL A 201 -9.06 -14.76 16.63
C VAL A 201 -8.30 -14.57 17.92
N ARG A 202 -9.01 -14.55 19.04
CA ARG A 202 -8.44 -14.45 20.39
C ARG A 202 -8.92 -15.62 21.23
N ASP A 203 -8.03 -16.51 21.63
CA ASP A 203 -8.33 -17.71 22.43
C ASP A 203 -9.48 -18.55 21.85
N GLY A 204 -9.50 -18.67 20.52
CA GLY A 204 -10.54 -19.36 19.76
C GLY A 204 -11.82 -18.56 19.51
N LEU A 205 -12.01 -17.40 20.15
CA LEU A 205 -13.11 -16.48 19.86
C LEU A 205 -12.82 -15.68 18.59
N ARG A 206 -13.79 -15.63 17.68
CA ARG A 206 -13.69 -14.87 16.43
C ARG A 206 -14.43 -13.54 16.57
N LEU A 207 -13.70 -12.44 16.47
CA LEU A 207 -14.22 -11.08 16.50
C LEU A 207 -14.08 -10.46 15.11
N ASN A 208 -15.18 -9.92 14.58
CA ASN A 208 -15.19 -9.32 13.25
C ASN A 208 -14.88 -7.82 13.33
N GLY A 209 -14.28 -7.29 12.29
CA GLY A 209 -13.95 -5.88 12.18
C GLY A 209 -13.63 -5.49 10.75
N CYS A 210 -13.12 -4.27 10.59
CA CYS A 210 -12.60 -3.76 9.34
C CYS A 210 -11.07 -3.64 9.42
N GLY A 211 -10.42 -3.51 8.27
CA GLY A 211 -8.98 -3.35 8.22
C GLY A 211 -8.52 -2.58 7.01
N TYR A 212 -7.29 -2.10 7.08
CA TYR A 212 -6.67 -1.32 6.02
C TYR A 212 -5.15 -1.44 6.07
N GLN A 213 -4.53 -1.33 4.91
CA GLN A 213 -3.10 -1.08 4.79
C GLN A 213 -2.75 0.33 5.32
N GLY A 214 -1.80 0.39 6.23
CA GLY A 214 -1.26 1.62 6.81
C GLY A 214 -0.16 2.24 5.95
N GLY A 215 0.61 3.15 6.56
CA GLY A 215 1.62 3.96 5.85
C GLY A 215 3.03 3.37 5.85
N ALA A 216 3.30 2.35 6.68
CA ALA A 216 4.62 1.72 6.72
C ALA A 216 4.75 0.67 5.60
N PRO A 217 5.95 0.53 5.00
CA PRO A 217 6.25 -0.51 4.01
C PRO A 217 6.32 -1.89 4.64
#